data_AF-A0AAE2SF02-F1
#
_entry.id   AF-A0AAE2SF02-F1
#
_cell.length_a   1.000
_cell.length_b   1.000
_cell.length_c   1.000
_cell.angle_alpha   90.00
_cell.angle_beta   90.00
_cell.angle_gamma   90.00
#
_symmetry.space_group_name_H-M   'P 1'
#
loop_
_entity.id
_entity.type
_entity.pdbx_description
1 polymer ?
#
loop_
_entity_poly.entity_id
_entity_poly.type
_entity_poly.pdbx_seq_one_letter_code
_entity_poly.pdbx_strand_id
1 'polypeptide(L)'
;MPDHFTSLETGKPFTQCCACEGLLSEKDMYIVNKSFAAGECVFELAMCFECREELNSKLSEESRVAMFDFMHDHADMEKREATLGSDSDTEDYIAKCLTCGVDAKGLNNYTLGGMFSGDHLIKGPFPMLICGSCEDKLNETISDETRDVWDKFIGEHFPGPPSEATLPTGSKPVFL
;
A
#
# COMPACT_ATOMS: atom_id res chain seq x y z
N MET A 1 -4.10 13.59 9.80
CA MET A 1 -3.78 12.76 8.63
C MET A 1 -3.72 13.61 7.36
N PRO A 2 -2.73 13.42 6.46
CA PRO A 2 -2.68 14.12 5.17
C PRO A 2 -3.81 13.72 4.22
N ASP A 3 -4.26 14.65 3.36
CA ASP A 3 -5.39 14.46 2.45
C ASP A 3 -5.21 13.25 1.52
N HIS A 4 -3.98 12.99 1.08
CA HIS A 4 -3.61 11.83 0.26
C HIS A 4 -4.00 10.47 0.87
N PHE A 5 -4.17 10.39 2.20
CA PHE A 5 -4.50 9.17 2.93
C PHE A 5 -5.91 9.18 3.55
N THR A 6 -6.72 10.22 3.30
CA THR A 6 -8.14 10.25 3.68
C THR A 6 -8.98 9.38 2.75
N SER A 7 -10.04 8.74 3.25
CA SER A 7 -10.94 7.94 2.42
C SER A 7 -11.57 8.82 1.35
N LEU A 8 -11.50 8.39 0.09
CA LEU A 8 -12.13 9.11 -1.02
C LEU A 8 -13.65 8.91 -1.01
N GLU A 9 -14.14 7.79 -0.50
CA GLU A 9 -15.58 7.54 -0.36
C GLU A 9 -16.23 8.52 0.61
N THR A 10 -15.61 8.72 1.78
CA THR A 10 -16.21 9.50 2.88
C THR A 10 -15.66 10.91 3.01
N GLY A 11 -14.50 11.21 2.39
CA GLY A 11 -13.75 12.45 2.60
C GLY A 11 -13.20 12.61 4.01
N LYS A 12 -13.13 11.52 4.79
CA LYS A 12 -12.74 11.52 6.22
C LYS A 12 -11.61 10.51 6.48
N PRO A 13 -10.95 10.62 7.64
CA PRO A 13 -10.02 9.58 8.08
C PRO A 13 -10.69 8.22 8.22
N PHE A 14 -9.92 7.17 7.92
CA PHE A 14 -10.33 5.80 8.21
C PHE A 14 -10.45 5.62 9.73
N THR A 15 -11.57 5.05 10.18
CA THR A 15 -11.83 4.85 11.61
C THR A 15 -11.73 3.39 12.02
N GLN A 16 -11.87 2.45 11.08
CA GLN A 16 -11.94 1.00 11.34
C GLN A 16 -10.98 0.22 10.45
N CYS A 17 -10.45 -0.87 11.00
CA CYS A 17 -9.67 -1.85 10.25
C CYS A 17 -10.60 -2.63 9.30
N CYS A 18 -10.23 -2.74 8.03
CA CYS A 18 -10.99 -3.54 7.05
C CYS A 18 -11.07 -5.04 7.38
N ALA A 19 -10.12 -5.56 8.17
CA ALA A 19 -10.04 -6.98 8.50
C ALA A 19 -10.81 -7.36 9.79
N CYS A 20 -10.58 -6.63 10.88
CA CYS A 20 -11.15 -6.96 12.20
C CYS A 20 -12.23 -5.99 12.68
N GLU A 21 -12.55 -4.95 11.90
CA GLU A 21 -13.51 -3.87 12.21
C GLU A 21 -13.19 -3.05 13.49
N GLY A 22 -12.06 -3.35 14.15
CA GLY A 22 -11.60 -2.63 15.32
C GLY A 22 -11.25 -1.18 15.02
N LEU A 23 -11.42 -0.32 16.03
CA LEU A 23 -11.12 1.11 15.92
C LEU A 23 -9.61 1.33 15.73
N LEU A 24 -9.23 2.01 14.64
CA LEU A 24 -7.83 2.31 14.34
C LEU A 24 -7.20 3.26 15.35
N SER A 25 -8.02 4.11 15.98
CA SER A 25 -7.58 5.00 17.07
C SER A 25 -7.14 4.25 18.33
N GLU A 26 -7.55 2.99 18.50
CA GLU A 26 -7.17 2.13 19.63
C GLU A 26 -6.00 1.20 19.29
N LYS A 27 -5.43 1.31 18.08
CA LYS A 27 -4.31 0.48 17.61
C LYS A 27 -3.02 1.28 17.67
N ASP A 28 -1.93 0.60 18.03
CA ASP A 28 -0.59 1.22 18.08
C ASP A 28 -0.16 1.75 16.71
N MET A 29 -0.41 0.93 15.67
CA MET A 29 -0.11 1.25 14.28
C MET A 29 -1.14 0.67 13.31
N TYR A 30 -1.32 1.36 12.19
CA TYR A 30 -2.09 0.87 11.05
C TYR A 30 -1.51 1.37 9.73
N ILE A 31 -1.84 0.67 8.64
CA ILE A 31 -1.46 1.04 7.28
C ILE A 31 -2.68 1.54 6.52
N VAL A 32 -2.47 2.50 5.62
CA VAL A 32 -3.44 2.93 4.61
C VAL A 32 -2.82 2.70 3.26
N ASN A 33 -3.50 1.92 2.41
CA ASN A 33 -3.09 1.65 1.04
C ASN A 33 -4.17 2.17 0.08
N LYS A 34 -3.75 2.84 -0.98
CA LYS A 34 -4.62 3.39 -2.03
C LYS A 34 -4.02 3.10 -3.39
N SER A 35 -4.73 2.35 -4.22
CA SER A 35 -4.31 2.02 -5.58
C SER A 35 -5.10 2.85 -6.59
N PHE A 36 -4.38 3.43 -7.54
CA PHE A 36 -4.89 4.23 -8.63
C PHE A 36 -4.69 3.50 -9.94
N ALA A 37 -5.70 3.53 -10.80
CA ALA A 37 -5.65 3.00 -12.16
C ALA A 37 -6.35 3.97 -13.11
N ALA A 38 -5.75 4.22 -14.28
CA ALA A 38 -6.27 5.18 -15.26
C ALA A 38 -6.57 6.58 -14.68
N GLY A 39 -5.87 6.99 -13.61
CA GLY A 39 -6.08 8.26 -12.91
C GLY A 39 -7.21 8.28 -11.87
N GLU A 40 -7.88 7.15 -11.65
CA GLU A 40 -8.93 7.00 -10.65
C GLU A 40 -8.49 6.09 -9.50
N CYS A 41 -8.91 6.37 -8.28
CA CYS A 41 -8.67 5.45 -7.17
C CYS A 41 -9.63 4.28 -7.27
N VAL A 42 -9.08 3.10 -7.54
CA VAL A 42 -9.86 1.87 -7.76
C VAL A 42 -9.95 1.00 -6.52
N PHE A 43 -9.08 1.24 -5.55
CA PHE A 43 -9.05 0.48 -4.31
C PHE A 43 -8.42 1.30 -3.19
N GLU A 44 -9.03 1.29 -2.01
CA GLU A 44 -8.50 1.90 -0.80
C GLU A 44 -8.81 1.04 0.43
N LEU A 45 -7.89 0.99 1.38
CA LEU A 45 -8.11 0.32 2.66
C LEU A 45 -7.32 0.96 3.79
N ALA A 46 -7.75 0.66 5.00
CA ALA A 46 -6.95 0.80 6.20
C ALA A 46 -6.95 -0.51 7.01
N MET A 47 -5.79 -0.91 7.52
CA MET A 47 -5.61 -2.18 8.23
C MET A 47 -4.69 -1.99 9.43
N CYS A 48 -5.07 -2.49 10.60
CA CYS A 48 -4.20 -2.44 11.76
C CYS A 48 -2.98 -3.35 11.57
N PHE A 49 -1.87 -3.01 12.25
CA PHE A 49 -0.61 -3.74 12.10
C PHE A 49 -0.73 -5.22 12.47
N GLU A 50 -1.55 -5.56 13.46
CA GLU A 50 -1.81 -6.96 13.84
C GLU A 50 -2.43 -7.78 12.70
N CYS A 51 -3.47 -7.26 12.04
CA CYS A 51 -4.10 -7.92 10.90
C CYS A 51 -3.16 -7.97 9.70
N ARG A 52 -2.31 -6.95 9.53
CA ARG A 52 -1.27 -6.93 8.50
C ARG A 52 -0.27 -8.06 8.73
N GLU A 53 0.20 -8.25 9.96
CA GLU A 53 1.13 -9.33 10.30
C GLU A 53 0.48 -10.72 10.18
N GLU A 54 -0.80 -10.84 10.55
CA GLU A 54 -1.55 -12.07 10.32
C GLU A 54 -1.66 -12.39 8.82
N LEU A 55 -1.96 -11.40 7.99
CA LEU A 55 -1.99 -11.56 6.53
C LEU A 55 -0.60 -11.94 5.99
N ASN A 56 0.46 -11.26 6.45
CA ASN A 56 1.85 -11.56 6.08
C ASN A 56 2.27 -12.98 6.47
N SER A 57 1.80 -13.50 7.61
CA SER A 57 2.10 -14.85 8.07
C SER A 57 1.49 -15.95 7.20
N LYS A 58 0.44 -15.63 6.44
CA LYS A 58 -0.22 -16.54 5.50
C LYS A 58 0.47 -16.58 4.14
N LEU A 59 1.42 -15.67 3.87
CA LEU A 59 2.13 -15.63 2.59
C LEU A 59 3.24 -16.67 2.55
N SER A 60 3.53 -17.19 1.35
CA SER A 60 4.64 -18.15 1.19
C SER A 60 5.98 -17.50 1.56
N GLU A 61 6.89 -18.30 2.12
CA GLU A 61 8.22 -17.81 2.50
C GLU A 61 8.96 -17.24 1.29
N GLU A 62 8.86 -17.89 0.11
CA GLU A 62 9.52 -17.40 -1.10
C GLU A 62 9.00 -16.02 -1.51
N SER A 63 7.69 -15.79 -1.45
CA SER A 63 7.09 -14.49 -1.78
C SER A 63 7.51 -13.41 -0.80
N ARG A 64 7.60 -13.72 0.49
CA ARG A 64 8.06 -12.76 1.52
C ARG A 64 9.50 -12.35 1.28
N VAL A 65 10.37 -13.32 1.00
CA VAL A 65 11.78 -13.06 0.66
C VAL A 65 11.86 -12.26 -0.64
N ALA A 66 11.13 -12.64 -1.69
CA ALA A 66 11.14 -11.94 -2.96
C ALA A 66 10.65 -10.49 -2.88
N MET A 67 9.61 -10.22 -2.09
CA MET A 67 9.14 -8.85 -1.83
C MET A 67 10.17 -8.04 -1.04
N PHE A 68 10.79 -8.65 -0.02
CA PHE A 68 11.83 -7.99 0.76
C PHE A 68 13.05 -7.67 -0.10
N ASP A 69 13.54 -8.63 -0.89
CA ASP A 69 14.69 -8.47 -1.77
C ASP A 69 14.43 -7.42 -2.84
N PHE A 70 13.25 -7.43 -3.47
CA PHE A 70 12.88 -6.40 -4.45
C PHE A 70 12.90 -4.99 -3.83
N MET A 71 12.33 -4.84 -2.63
CA MET A 71 12.34 -3.55 -1.94
C MET A 71 13.74 -3.17 -1.50
N HIS A 72 14.55 -4.12 -1.03
CA HIS A 72 15.94 -3.86 -0.64
C HIS A 72 16.82 -3.44 -1.82
N ASP A 73 16.67 -4.11 -2.97
CA ASP A 73 17.49 -3.87 -4.17
C ASP A 73 17.07 -2.61 -4.93
N HIS A 74 15.82 -2.19 -4.80
CA HIS A 74 15.27 -1.08 -5.57
C HIS A 74 14.91 0.16 -4.75
N ALA A 75 14.69 0.05 -3.43
CA ALA A 75 14.41 1.19 -2.56
C ALA A 75 15.65 1.57 -1.74
N ASP A 76 16.29 2.68 -2.12
CA ASP A 76 17.41 3.25 -1.36
C ASP A 76 16.89 4.05 -0.15
N MET A 77 16.59 3.33 0.94
CA MET A 77 16.03 3.90 2.16
C MET A 77 16.99 4.83 2.88
N GLU A 78 18.29 4.55 2.86
CA GLU A 78 19.31 5.41 3.49
C GLU A 78 19.39 6.76 2.77
N LYS A 79 19.47 6.75 1.44
CA LYS A 79 19.45 7.99 0.65
C LYS A 79 18.13 8.71 0.80
N ARG A 80 17.02 7.98 0.90
CA ARG A 80 15.69 8.57 1.13
C ARG A 80 15.65 9.32 2.45
N GLU A 81 16.11 8.73 3.54
CA GLU A 81 16.17 9.40 4.85
C GLU A 81 17.13 10.61 4.85
N ALA A 82 18.27 10.49 4.17
CA ALA A 82 19.23 11.58 4.03
C ALA A 82 18.68 12.76 3.20
N THR A 83 17.82 12.48 2.22
CA THR A 83 17.22 13.49 1.34
C THR A 83 15.93 14.07 1.91
N LEU A 84 15.12 13.21 2.51
CA LEU A 84 13.80 13.46 3.05
C LEU A 84 13.85 13.16 4.55
N GLY A 85 14.25 14.19 5.32
CA GLY A 85 14.22 14.13 6.78
C GLY A 85 12.79 14.17 7.32
N SER A 86 12.65 14.02 8.64
CA SER A 86 11.35 14.04 9.36
C SER A 86 10.50 15.28 9.12
N ASP A 87 11.13 16.39 8.74
CA ASP A 87 10.45 17.68 8.54
C ASP A 87 9.92 17.87 7.12
N SER A 88 10.24 16.97 6.18
CA SER A 88 9.81 17.06 4.78
C SER A 88 8.30 16.85 4.64
N ASP A 89 7.69 17.47 3.64
CA ASP A 89 6.25 17.35 3.43
C ASP A 89 5.87 15.96 2.88
N THR A 90 4.62 15.55 3.07
CA THR A 90 4.13 14.23 2.61
C THR A 90 4.29 14.08 1.10
N GLU A 91 4.07 15.17 0.39
CA GLU A 91 4.17 15.35 -1.06
C GLU A 91 5.58 15.03 -1.56
N ASP A 92 6.62 15.40 -0.81
CA ASP A 92 8.01 15.13 -1.20
C ASP A 92 8.32 13.62 -1.16
N TYR A 93 7.74 12.91 -0.20
CA TYR A 93 7.86 11.45 -0.11
C TYR A 93 7.16 10.74 -1.28
N ILE A 94 6.00 11.23 -1.72
CA ILE A 94 5.22 10.60 -2.79
C ILE A 94 5.44 11.24 -4.17
N ALA A 95 6.35 12.20 -4.31
CA ALA A 95 6.65 12.87 -5.57
C ALA A 95 7.25 11.93 -6.63
N LYS A 96 7.91 10.85 -6.20
CA LYS A 96 8.58 9.89 -7.06
C LYS A 96 8.31 8.46 -6.59
N CYS A 97 8.30 7.54 -7.55
CA CYS A 97 8.28 6.12 -7.25
C CYS A 97 9.50 5.73 -6.41
N LEU A 98 9.26 5.02 -5.30
CA LEU A 98 10.28 4.60 -4.37
C LEU A 98 11.35 3.70 -5.02
N THR A 99 10.94 2.88 -6.00
CA THR A 99 11.80 1.81 -6.55
C THR A 99 12.49 2.19 -7.86
N CYS A 100 11.85 2.95 -8.75
CA CYS A 100 12.46 3.37 -10.01
C CYS A 100 12.71 4.89 -10.13
N GLY A 101 12.25 5.69 -9.18
CA GLY A 101 12.45 7.13 -9.16
C GLY A 101 11.68 7.92 -10.22
N VAL A 102 10.76 7.30 -10.98
CA VAL A 102 9.90 8.01 -11.94
C VAL A 102 9.03 9.04 -11.21
N ASP A 103 8.89 10.22 -11.80
CA ASP A 103 8.03 11.27 -11.25
C ASP A 103 6.57 10.81 -11.22
N ALA A 104 5.90 11.04 -10.09
CA ALA A 104 4.48 10.73 -9.93
C ALA A 104 3.60 11.59 -10.85
N LYS A 105 4.11 12.75 -11.27
CA LYS A 105 3.41 13.66 -12.19
C LYS A 105 3.24 13.00 -13.56
N GLY A 106 2.03 12.57 -13.85
CA GLY A 106 1.67 11.90 -15.11
C GLY A 106 1.57 10.38 -15.01
N LEU A 107 1.73 9.79 -13.81
CA LEU A 107 1.37 8.41 -13.58
C LEU A 107 -0.15 8.27 -13.51
N ASN A 108 -0.68 7.31 -14.27
CA ASN A 108 -2.08 6.92 -14.19
C ASN A 108 -2.30 5.69 -13.30
N ASN A 109 -1.25 4.88 -13.11
CA ASN A 109 -1.29 3.65 -12.32
C ASN A 109 -0.19 3.70 -11.25
N TYR A 110 -0.57 3.67 -9.98
CA TYR A 110 0.34 3.66 -8.84
C TYR A 110 -0.39 3.33 -7.54
N THR A 111 0.33 2.86 -6.53
CA THR A 111 -0.17 2.67 -5.16
C THR A 111 0.56 3.60 -4.20
N LEU A 112 -0.22 4.22 -3.31
CA LEU A 112 0.27 4.94 -2.15
C LEU A 112 0.16 4.05 -0.92
N GLY A 113 1.24 3.96 -0.15
CA GLY A 113 1.28 3.31 1.14
C GLY A 113 1.72 4.28 2.23
N GLY A 114 0.97 4.33 3.32
CA GLY A 114 1.27 5.14 4.50
C GLY A 114 1.09 4.34 5.77
N MET A 115 2.00 4.51 6.73
CA MET A 115 1.90 3.89 8.05
C MET A 115 1.65 4.96 9.10
N PHE A 116 0.71 4.71 10.00
CA PHE A 116 0.22 5.67 10.97
C PHE A 116 0.31 5.13 12.38
N SER A 117 0.61 6.01 13.34
CA SER A 117 0.41 5.79 14.77
C SER A 117 -0.54 6.87 15.29
N GLY A 118 -1.77 6.46 15.64
CA GLY A 118 -2.88 7.38 15.82
C GLY A 118 -3.13 8.24 14.56
N ASP A 119 -3.11 9.57 14.71
CA ASP A 119 -3.29 10.50 13.58
C ASP A 119 -1.98 10.93 12.89
N HIS A 120 -0.84 10.40 13.36
CA HIS A 120 0.49 10.78 12.89
C HIS A 120 0.98 9.81 11.82
N LEU A 121 1.31 10.33 10.64
CA LEU A 121 2.01 9.58 9.60
C LEU A 121 3.46 9.35 10.05
N ILE A 122 3.87 8.09 10.12
CA ILE A 122 5.24 7.69 10.43
C ILE A 122 6.10 8.03 9.21
N LYS A 123 7.12 8.86 9.43
CA LYS A 123 8.09 9.28 8.42
C LYS A 123 9.37 8.44 8.51
N GLY A 124 10.12 8.39 7.41
CA GLY A 124 11.32 7.57 7.24
C GLY A 124 11.13 6.62 6.05
N PRO A 125 10.74 5.35 6.27
CA PRO A 125 10.38 4.44 5.19
C PRO A 125 9.05 4.80 4.50
N PHE A 126 8.15 5.47 5.24
CA PHE A 126 6.82 5.89 4.78
C PHE A 126 6.71 7.42 4.76
N PRO A 127 5.72 7.97 4.03
CA PRO A 127 4.88 7.30 3.04
C PRO A 127 5.67 6.92 1.79
N MET A 128 5.10 6.05 0.95
CA MET A 128 5.71 5.59 -0.29
C MET A 128 4.72 5.58 -1.44
N LEU A 129 5.25 5.78 -2.65
CA LEU A 129 4.55 5.56 -3.90
C LEU A 129 5.28 4.47 -4.68
N ILE A 130 4.56 3.48 -5.20
CA ILE A 130 5.07 2.53 -6.20
C ILE A 130 4.28 2.72 -7.49
N CYS A 131 4.95 2.91 -8.61
CA CYS A 131 4.28 3.03 -9.91
C CYS A 131 3.82 1.66 -10.42
N GLY A 132 2.80 1.64 -11.27
CA GLY A 132 2.21 0.39 -11.78
C GLY A 132 3.22 -0.56 -12.43
N SER A 133 4.22 -0.04 -13.17
CA SER A 133 5.26 -0.89 -13.78
C SER A 133 6.20 -1.55 -12.76
N CYS A 134 6.37 -0.96 -11.58
CA CYS A 134 7.11 -1.58 -10.48
C CYS A 134 6.23 -2.55 -9.70
N GLU A 135 4.93 -2.27 -9.57
CA GLU A 135 3.96 -3.24 -9.02
C GLU A 135 3.83 -4.47 -9.91
N ASP A 136 3.87 -4.33 -11.22
CA ASP A 136 3.82 -5.46 -12.16
C ASP A 136 5.04 -6.37 -11.95
N LYS A 137 6.24 -5.79 -11.87
CA LYS A 137 7.48 -6.52 -11.57
C LYS A 137 7.42 -7.20 -10.20
N LEU A 138 6.90 -6.52 -9.19
CA LEU A 138 6.73 -7.10 -7.87
C LEU A 138 5.71 -8.24 -7.88
N ASN A 139 4.61 -8.09 -8.62
CA ASN A 139 3.65 -9.17 -8.79
C ASN A 139 4.29 -10.38 -9.47
N GLU A 140 5.12 -10.19 -10.50
CA GLU A 140 5.82 -11.29 -11.20
C GLU A 140 6.74 -12.12 -10.28
N THR A 141 7.21 -11.58 -9.16
CA THR A 141 8.05 -12.31 -8.20
C THR A 141 7.27 -13.05 -7.13
N ILE A 142 5.96 -12.82 -7.05
CA ILE A 142 5.07 -13.39 -6.02
C ILE A 142 4.46 -14.71 -6.51
N SER A 143 4.52 -15.74 -5.64
CA SER A 143 3.97 -17.07 -5.86
C SER A 143 2.44 -17.07 -6.00
N ASP A 144 1.91 -18.08 -6.68
CA ASP A 144 0.47 -18.31 -6.81
C ASP A 144 -0.21 -18.43 -5.43
N GLU A 145 0.46 -19.02 -4.44
CA GLU A 145 -0.04 -19.13 -3.07
C GLU A 145 -0.30 -17.76 -2.43
N THR A 146 0.64 -16.82 -2.54
CA THR A 146 0.45 -15.48 -1.99
C THR A 146 -0.66 -14.72 -2.72
N ARG A 147 -0.79 -14.91 -4.04
CA ARG A 147 -1.89 -14.34 -4.83
C ARG A 147 -3.24 -14.88 -4.36
N ASP A 148 -3.33 -16.16 -4.07
CA ASP A 148 -4.55 -16.80 -3.55
C ASP A 148 -4.93 -16.26 -2.16
N VAL A 149 -3.94 -16.00 -1.29
CA VAL A 149 -4.19 -15.42 0.04
C VAL A 149 -4.75 -14.01 -0.07
N TRP A 150 -4.18 -13.19 -0.96
CA TRP A 150 -4.67 -11.84 -1.23
C TRP A 150 -6.06 -11.84 -1.86
N ASP A 151 -6.33 -12.74 -2.80
CA ASP A 151 -7.65 -12.88 -3.42
C ASP A 151 -8.72 -13.27 -2.39
N LYS A 152 -8.40 -14.21 -1.50
CA LYS A 152 -9.29 -14.59 -0.39
C LYS A 152 -9.56 -13.41 0.52
N PHE A 153 -8.52 -12.66 0.89
CA PHE A 153 -8.66 -11.48 1.73
C PHE A 153 -9.57 -10.43 1.09
N ILE A 154 -9.39 -10.12 -0.19
CA ILE A 154 -10.26 -9.19 -0.93
C ILE A 154 -11.70 -9.72 -0.97
N GLY A 155 -11.88 -11.00 -1.30
CA GLY A 155 -13.21 -11.61 -1.39
C GLY A 155 -13.97 -11.65 -0.06
N GLU A 156 -13.26 -11.83 1.06
CA GLU A 156 -13.85 -11.88 2.40
C GLU A 156 -14.19 -10.49 2.97
N HIS A 157 -13.35 -9.49 2.72
CA HIS A 157 -13.46 -8.17 3.37
C HIS A 157 -14.00 -7.06 2.47
N PHE A 158 -13.95 -7.25 1.15
CA PHE A 158 -14.43 -6.28 0.17
C PHE A 158 -15.38 -6.98 -0.81
N PRO A 159 -16.61 -7.32 -0.37
CA PRO A 159 -17.65 -7.83 -1.25
C PRO A 159 -18.14 -6.70 -2.16
N GLY A 160 -17.30 -6.33 -3.12
CA GLY A 160 -17.71 -5.54 -4.27
C GLY A 160 -18.72 -6.31 -5.11
N PRO A 161 -19.35 -5.66 -6.10
CA PRO A 161 -20.30 -6.32 -6.98
C PRO A 161 -19.68 -7.58 -7.62
N PRO A 162 -20.49 -8.63 -7.84
CA PRO A 162 -20.03 -10.00 -8.03
C PRO A 162 -18.96 -10.14 -9.13
N SER A 163 -17.78 -10.59 -8.69
CA SER A 163 -16.88 -11.54 -9.36
C SER A 163 -16.37 -11.28 -10.80
N GLU A 164 -16.41 -10.05 -11.32
CA GLU A 164 -15.74 -9.73 -12.61
C GLU A 164 -14.91 -8.44 -12.59
N ALA A 165 -14.70 -7.82 -11.43
CA ALA A 165 -13.78 -6.69 -11.31
C ALA A 165 -12.32 -7.19 -11.29
N THR A 166 -11.82 -7.57 -12.47
CA THR A 166 -10.39 -7.39 -12.72
C THR A 166 -10.15 -5.89 -12.54
N LEU A 167 -9.31 -5.47 -11.57
CA LEU A 167 -8.95 -4.06 -11.49
C LEU A 167 -8.50 -3.61 -12.89
N PRO A 168 -8.83 -2.39 -13.34
CA PRO A 168 -8.62 -1.95 -14.73
C PRO A 168 -7.19 -2.11 -15.27
N THR A 169 -6.22 -2.34 -14.39
CA THR A 169 -4.82 -2.62 -14.66
C THR A 169 -4.53 -4.03 -15.19
N GLY A 170 -5.41 -5.01 -14.97
CA GLY A 170 -5.04 -6.44 -15.10
C GLY A 170 -4.07 -6.91 -14.00
N SER A 171 -3.65 -6.00 -13.13
CA SER A 171 -2.66 -6.20 -12.06
C SER A 171 -3.35 -6.06 -10.71
N LYS A 172 -3.13 -7.05 -9.84
CA LYS A 172 -3.71 -7.08 -8.50
C LYS A 172 -3.00 -6.06 -7.60
N PRO A 173 -3.71 -5.44 -6.65
CA PRO A 173 -3.11 -4.46 -5.78
C PRO A 173 -2.13 -5.19 -4.87
N VAL A 174 -0.88 -4.75 -4.87
CA VAL A 174 0.13 -5.28 -3.95
C VAL A 174 -0.12 -4.63 -2.60
N PHE A 175 -0.45 -5.45 -1.61
CA PHE A 175 -0.52 -4.97 -0.23
C PHE A 175 0.92 -4.82 0.28
N LEU A 176 1.43 -3.59 0.22
CA LEU A 176 2.74 -3.16 0.74
C LEU A 176 2.65 -2.79 2.23
#